data_AF-A0AB35UJM1-F1
#
_entry.id   AF-A0AB35UJM1-F1
#
_cell.length_a   1.000
_cell.length_b   1.000
_cell.length_c   1.000
_cell.angle_alpha   90.00
_cell.angle_beta   90.00
_cell.angle_gamma   90.00
#
_symmetry.space_group_name_H-M   'P 1'
#
loop_
_entity.id
_entity.type
_entity.pdbx_description
1 polymer ?
#
loop_
_entity_poly.entity_id
_entity_poly.type
_entity_poly.pdbx_seq_one_letter_code
_entity_poly.pdbx_strand_id
1 'polypeptide(L)' 'MWRIWLIFDPRRSLVALFTFLLVLALLIHFILLSTDRFNWLDGPHKAPAVTAPAGS' A
#
# COMPACT_ATOMS: atom_id res chain seq x y z
N MET A 1 -4.54 9.05 -35.83
CA MET A 1 -4.36 8.71 -34.40
C MET A 1 -5.67 8.27 -33.70
N TRP A 2 -6.84 8.39 -34.34
CA TRP A 2 -8.12 7.86 -33.81
C TRP A 2 -8.29 6.33 -33.96
N ARG A 3 -7.55 5.72 -34.89
CA ARG A 3 -7.57 4.26 -35.15
C ARG A 3 -7.13 3.40 -33.96
N ILE A 4 -6.38 3.96 -32.99
CA ILE A 4 -6.02 3.24 -31.77
C ILE A 4 -7.26 2.88 -30.94
N TRP A 5 -8.34 3.67 -31.01
CA TRP A 5 -9.61 3.39 -30.34
C TRP A 5 -10.46 2.32 -31.04
N LEU A 6 -10.12 1.91 -32.27
CA LEU A 6 -10.78 0.79 -32.95
C LEU A 6 -10.23 -0.57 -32.49
N ILE A 7 -9.02 -0.60 -31.92
CA ILE A 7 -8.35 -1.81 -31.43
C ILE A 7 -8.47 -1.88 -29.91
N PHE A 8 -8.37 -0.74 -29.25
CA PHE A 8 -8.51 -0.61 -27.80
C PHE A 8 -9.88 -0.05 -27.45
N ASP A 9 -10.78 -0.94 -27.00
CA ASP A 9 -12.10 -0.54 -26.51
C ASP A 9 -11.95 0.54 -25.41
N PRO A 10 -12.54 1.74 -25.60
CA PRO A 10 -12.34 2.91 -24.74
C PRO A 10 -12.43 2.62 -23.25
N ARG A 11 -13.42 1.80 -22.91
CA ARG A 11 -13.73 1.38 -21.54
C ARG A 11 -12.61 0.52 -20.96
N ARG A 12 -12.09 -0.43 -21.73
CA ARG A 12 -11.07 -1.36 -21.25
C ARG A 12 -9.75 -0.64 -21.00
N SER A 13 -9.40 0.34 -21.82
CA SER A 13 -8.20 1.17 -21.64
C SER A 13 -8.26 1.98 -20.34
N LEU A 14 -9.39 2.65 -20.07
CA LEU A 14 -9.60 3.41 -18.84
C LEU A 14 -9.58 2.50 -17.61
N VAL A 15 -10.27 1.35 -17.68
CA VAL A 15 -10.29 0.37 -16.59
C VAL A 15 -8.89 -0.21 -16.35
N ALA A 16 -8.13 -0.53 -17.41
CA ALA A 16 -6.78 -1.06 -17.28
C ALA A 16 -5.84 -0.05 -16.62
N LEU A 17 -5.89 1.22 -17.02
CA LEU A 17 -5.14 2.30 -16.38
C LEU A 17 -5.51 2.43 -14.90
N PHE A 18 -6.80 2.57 -14.57
CA PHE A 18 -7.24 2.68 -13.18
C PHE A 18 -6.85 1.46 -12.33
N THR A 19 -7.08 0.26 -12.86
CA THR A 19 -6.76 -0.99 -12.16
C THR A 19 -5.26 -1.13 -11.97
N PHE A 20 -4.45 -0.79 -12.97
CA PHE A 20 -2.99 -0.83 -12.87
C PHE A 20 -2.48 0.10 -11.77
N LEU A 21 -2.90 1.37 -11.77
CA LEU A 21 -2.49 2.31 -10.74
C LEU A 21 -3.01 1.90 -9.35
N LEU A 22 -4.24 1.40 -9.26
CA LEU A 22 -4.83 0.97 -7.99
C LEU A 22 -4.12 -0.25 -7.41
N VAL A 23 -3.84 -1.27 -8.24
CA VAL A 23 -3.08 -2.45 -7.81
C VAL A 23 -1.67 -2.04 -7.40
N LEU A 24 -1.00 -1.18 -8.16
CA LEU A 24 0.34 -0.68 -7.82
C LEU A 24 0.32 0.06 -6.47
N ALA A 25 -0.67 0.92 -6.24
CA ALA A 25 -0.82 1.64 -4.98
C ALA A 25 -1.04 0.68 -3.80
N LEU A 26 -1.96 -0.29 -3.94
CA LEU A 26 -2.20 -1.30 -2.91
C LEU A 26 -0.94 -2.12 -2.63
N LEU A 27 -0.24 -2.58 -3.67
CA LEU A 27 0.97 -3.40 -3.52
C LEU A 27 2.04 -2.67 -2.70
N ILE A 28 2.26 -1.38 -2.97
CA ILE A 28 3.17 -0.54 -2.17
C ILE A 28 2.66 -0.41 -0.72
N HIS A 29 1.38 -0.11 -0.51
CA HIS A 29 0.82 0.04 0.84
C HIS A 29 0.92 -1.26 1.64
N PHE A 30 0.58 -2.40 1.04
CA PHE A 30 0.70 -3.72 1.67
C PHE A 30 2.14 -4.05 2.04
N ILE A 31 3.14 -3.68 1.23
CA ILE A 31 4.56 -3.84 1.59
C ILE A 31 4.91 -2.99 2.82
N LEU A 32 4.53 -1.71 2.82
CA LEU A 32 4.80 -0.83 3.96
C LEU A 32 4.09 -1.34 5.22
N LEU A 33 2.85 -1.79 5.09
CA LEU A 33 2.07 -2.33 6.21
C LEU A 33 2.59 -3.69 6.70
N SER A 34 3.12 -4.53 5.82
CA SER A 34 3.71 -5.81 6.22
C SER A 34 5.02 -5.65 6.98
N THR A 35 5.63 -4.46 6.96
CA THR A 35 6.92 -4.22 7.59
C THR A 35 6.72 -3.67 9.00
N ASP A 36 7.25 -4.36 10.02
CA ASP A 36 7.12 -4.03 11.46
C ASP A 36 7.39 -2.54 11.79
N ARG A 37 8.30 -1.91 11.05
CA ARG A 37 8.71 -0.51 11.25
C ARG A 37 7.80 0.54 10.59
N PHE A 38 7.07 0.17 9.53
CA PHE A 38 6.23 1.09 8.74
C PHE A 38 4.74 0.71 8.77
N ASN A 39 4.39 -0.34 9.51
CA ASN A 39 3.01 -0.74 9.78
C ASN A 39 2.35 0.26 10.73
N TRP A 40 1.81 1.33 10.15
CA TRP A 40 1.12 2.36 10.92
C TRP A 40 -0.22 1.89 11.50
N LEU A 41 -0.74 0.73 11.04
CA LEU A 41 -1.99 0.13 11.53
C LEU A 41 -1.78 -0.74 12.77
N ASP A 42 -0.61 -1.36 12.95
CA ASP A 42 -0.24 -2.09 14.18
C ASP A 42 -0.02 -1.15 15.38
N GLY A 43 0.02 0.16 15.15
CA GLY A 43 0.39 1.14 16.16
C GLY A 43 1.84 0.96 16.59
N PRO A 44 2.37 1.88 17.42
CA PRO A 44 3.68 1.65 18.01
C PRO A 44 3.57 0.35 18.82
N HIS A 45 4.23 -0.71 18.37
CA HIS A 45 4.91 -1.62 19.29
C HIS A 45 5.90 -0.73 20.04
N LYS A 46 5.36 -0.02 21.04
CA LYS A 46 6.09 0.47 22.18
C LYS A 46 6.68 -0.80 22.74
N ALA A 47 7.90 -1.13 22.30
CA ALA A 47 8.78 -2.05 22.99
C ALA A 47 8.47 -1.79 24.47
N PRO A 48 7.92 -2.78 25.21
CA PRO A 48 7.41 -2.53 26.54
C PRO A 48 8.52 -1.78 27.24
N ALA A 49 8.25 -0.52 27.58
CA ALA A 49 9.23 0.31 28.24
C ALA A 49 9.59 -0.51 29.46
N VAL A 50 10.76 -1.15 29.41
CA VAL A 50 11.29 -1.96 30.48
C VAL A 50 11.26 -0.99 31.63
N THR A 51 10.26 -1.18 32.48
CA THR A 51 10.07 -0.37 33.66
C THR A 51 11.23 -0.84 34.49
N ALA A 52 12.34 -0.10 34.40
CA ALA A 52 13.50 -0.33 35.22
C ALA A 52 12.97 -0.48 36.64
N PRO A 53 13.27 -1.59 37.34
CA PRO A 53 12.78 -1.74 38.69
C PRO A 53 13.42 -0.63 39.50
N ALA A 54 12.63 0.39 39.82
CA ALA A 54 12.89 1.28 40.93
C ALA A 54 12.72 0.41 42.18
N GLY A 55 13.80 -0.24 42.59
CA GLY A 55 13.82 -1.20 43.68
C GLY A 55 15.17 -1.21 44.37
N SER A 56 15.25 -0.38 45.43
CA SER A 56 16.14 -0.40 46.60
C SER A 56 17.65 -0.46 46.40
#